data_AF-A0A3S3AP12-F1
#
_entry.id   AF-A0A3S3AP12-F1
#
_cell.length_a   1.000
_cell.length_b   1.000
_cell.length_c   1.000
_cell.angle_alpha   90.00
_cell.angle_beta   90.00
_cell.angle_gamma   90.00
#
_symmetry.space_group_name_H-M   'P 1'
#
loop_
_entity.id
_entity.type
_entity.pdbx_description
1 polymer ?
#
loop_
_entity_poly.entity_id
_entity_poly.type
_entity_poly.pdbx_seq_one_letter_code
_entity_poly.pdbx_strand_id
1 'polypeptide(L)'
;MAAAAVIRPILYLADDVVWVQGPSGAIRVPDDPVRHCLDCIDDDTLLLGAQILATVDVLAAAIHRAIGTVSGGTEFVPELTVAHPSHWGMPRRGVFEAAARRCADDVAMVPAALVVPVPSSGTRWIVLECAALSTTATVVELDRHGAPNVVSCALAPETGTLDLSEDPAQVTVIDRLVRDAADGRSIEAVYVIGTAADDVLGILTTGIGSTVVSVPPATMVERRSEAQPTDQQDRTASWVSPGPTRTPAPPHRRWHVPPATVAVVVAATIGVAVAVAVALWPVRAPDVSGRTEPLERFEIGSASMHLPEEWGVRAAEPGRLELVPDGVSGRRIVVISVDVAAGSDRVAIARTLERRIVERGPDGPFSGFDPEKEFAGRVGVSYLETPDDQSSVRWHVLVENDLQMSVGCQFREGEWESLAADCEQAVRSIEVASN
;
A
#
# COMPACT_ATOMS: atom_id res chain seq x y z
N MET A 1 42.33 10.46 -24.15
CA MET A 1 41.23 9.63 -23.59
C MET A 1 40.01 10.52 -23.51
N ALA A 2 38.93 10.17 -24.20
CA ALA A 2 37.62 10.72 -23.83
C ALA A 2 37.26 10.14 -22.45
N ALA A 3 36.66 10.94 -21.57
CA ALA A 3 36.01 10.39 -20.39
C ALA A 3 34.89 9.48 -20.89
N ALA A 4 34.84 8.23 -20.43
CA ALA A 4 33.64 7.43 -20.62
C ALA A 4 32.49 8.18 -19.94
N ALA A 5 31.39 8.41 -20.66
CA ALA A 5 30.20 8.98 -20.04
C ALA A 5 29.79 8.05 -18.90
N VAL A 6 29.64 8.60 -17.69
CA VAL A 6 29.09 7.84 -16.56
C VAL A 6 27.64 7.59 -16.90
N ILE A 7 27.34 6.37 -17.35
CA ILE A 7 25.98 5.92 -17.57
C ILE A 7 25.39 5.73 -16.17
N ARG A 8 24.30 6.45 -15.87
CA ARG A 8 23.41 6.18 -14.74
C ARG A 8 22.36 5.19 -15.22
N PRO A 9 22.57 3.86 -15.10
CA PRO A 9 21.65 2.86 -15.62
C PRO A 9 20.25 3.07 -15.05
N ILE A 10 19.24 2.88 -15.89
CA ILE A 10 17.85 2.73 -15.46
C ILE A 10 17.59 1.26 -15.12
N LEU A 11 16.96 1.02 -13.98
CA LEU A 11 16.51 -0.29 -13.50
C LEU A 11 15.00 -0.25 -13.29
N TYR A 12 14.29 -1.28 -13.72
CA TYR A 12 12.84 -1.43 -13.64
C TYR A 12 12.46 -2.87 -13.26
N LEU A 13 11.48 -3.03 -12.37
CA LEU A 13 10.98 -4.31 -11.90
C LEU A 13 9.64 -4.63 -12.57
N ALA A 14 9.50 -5.86 -13.06
CA ALA A 14 8.29 -6.49 -13.58
C ALA A 14 8.36 -8.01 -13.28
N ASP A 15 7.38 -8.84 -13.65
CA ASP A 15 7.48 -10.32 -13.52
C ASP A 15 7.88 -10.77 -12.10
N ASP A 16 8.68 -11.82 -11.87
CA ASP A 16 9.62 -12.60 -12.73
C ASP A 16 10.92 -11.93 -13.21
N VAL A 17 11.08 -10.61 -13.17
CA VAL A 17 12.20 -9.98 -13.90
C VAL A 17 12.65 -8.58 -13.46
N VAL A 18 13.96 -8.43 -13.29
CA VAL A 18 14.62 -7.12 -13.27
C VAL A 18 15.13 -6.77 -14.67
N TRP A 19 14.68 -5.64 -15.19
CA TRP A 19 15.23 -5.01 -16.39
C TRP A 19 16.25 -3.96 -15.98
N VAL A 20 17.43 -3.96 -16.63
CA VAL A 20 18.49 -2.99 -16.35
C VAL A 20 19.15 -2.52 -17.64
N GLN A 21 19.52 -1.24 -17.70
CA GLN A 21 20.25 -0.66 -18.82
C GLN A 21 21.70 -1.18 -18.87
N GLY A 22 22.03 -1.95 -19.90
CA GLY A 22 23.40 -2.39 -20.19
C GLY A 22 24.11 -1.54 -21.26
N PRO A 23 25.41 -1.80 -21.51
CA PRO A 23 26.21 -1.04 -22.47
C PRO A 23 25.72 -1.08 -23.93
N SER A 24 24.92 -2.10 -24.27
CA SER A 24 24.47 -2.39 -25.64
C SER A 24 22.94 -2.36 -25.82
N GLY A 25 22.17 -2.03 -24.78
CA GLY A 25 20.70 -2.11 -24.77
C GLY A 25 20.16 -2.62 -23.43
N ALA A 26 18.88 -2.99 -23.38
CA ALA A 26 18.28 -3.59 -22.19
C ALA A 26 18.88 -4.98 -21.88
N ILE A 27 19.08 -5.27 -20.60
CA ILE A 27 19.35 -6.63 -20.10
C ILE A 27 18.15 -7.11 -19.29
N ARG A 28 17.67 -8.32 -19.61
CA ARG A 28 16.63 -9.04 -18.88
C ARG A 28 17.29 -9.97 -17.86
N VAL A 29 17.01 -9.78 -16.58
CA VAL A 29 17.55 -10.61 -15.48
C VAL A 29 16.38 -11.29 -14.76
N PRO A 30 16.15 -12.60 -14.97
CA PRO A 30 15.06 -13.33 -14.31
C PRO A 30 15.21 -13.34 -12.78
N ASP A 31 14.11 -13.10 -12.08
CA ASP A 31 14.08 -12.94 -10.63
C ASP A 31 12.67 -13.20 -10.05
N ASP A 32 12.25 -14.48 -9.99
CA ASP A 32 10.90 -14.88 -9.51
C ASP A 32 10.46 -14.21 -8.18
N PRO A 33 11.32 -14.07 -7.13
CA PRO A 33 10.94 -13.41 -5.88
C PRO A 33 10.59 -11.93 -5.99
N VAL A 34 10.99 -11.27 -7.08
CA VAL A 34 10.81 -9.82 -7.23
C VAL A 34 9.34 -9.43 -7.33
N ARG A 35 8.48 -10.33 -7.82
CA ARG A 35 7.03 -10.16 -7.83
C ARG A 35 6.48 -9.94 -6.42
N HIS A 36 6.79 -10.86 -5.51
CA HIS A 36 6.38 -10.78 -4.11
C HIS A 36 6.89 -9.51 -3.43
N CYS A 37 8.06 -8.99 -3.85
CA CYS A 37 8.57 -7.72 -3.35
C CYS A 37 7.77 -6.49 -3.83
N LEU A 38 7.11 -6.57 -5.00
CA LEU A 38 6.24 -5.51 -5.51
C LEU A 38 4.85 -5.59 -4.88
N ASP A 39 4.29 -6.80 -4.79
CA ASP A 39 2.95 -7.07 -4.24
C ASP A 39 2.92 -6.82 -2.71
N CYS A 40 3.96 -7.23 -1.98
CA CYS A 40 4.08 -7.12 -0.52
C CYS A 40 5.12 -6.06 -0.08
N ILE A 41 5.29 -4.97 -0.84
CA ILE A 41 6.29 -3.91 -0.56
C ILE A 41 6.10 -3.21 0.80
N ASP A 42 4.89 -3.25 1.37
CA ASP A 42 4.57 -2.68 2.68
C ASP A 42 4.92 -3.61 3.86
N ASP A 43 5.13 -4.90 3.60
CA ASP A 43 5.54 -5.87 4.62
C ASP A 43 7.04 -5.75 4.87
N ASP A 44 7.45 -5.72 6.15
CA ASP A 44 8.88 -5.68 6.52
C ASP A 44 9.62 -6.99 6.14
N THR A 45 8.88 -8.10 5.96
CA THR A 45 9.42 -9.44 5.68
C THR A 45 8.57 -10.25 4.70
N LEU A 46 9.21 -10.98 3.80
CA LEU A 46 8.59 -11.94 2.88
C LEU A 46 8.86 -13.38 3.31
N LEU A 47 7.88 -14.27 3.07
CA LEU A 47 8.07 -15.72 3.13
C LEU A 47 8.49 -16.25 1.75
N LEU A 48 9.77 -16.58 1.57
CA LEU A 48 10.26 -17.22 0.35
C LEU A 48 10.52 -18.70 0.60
N GLY A 49 9.61 -19.54 0.10
CA GLY A 49 9.61 -20.98 0.35
C GLY A 49 9.36 -21.29 1.84
N ALA A 50 10.44 -21.58 2.57
CA ALA A 50 10.40 -21.85 4.01
C ALA A 50 11.23 -20.84 4.84
N GLN A 51 11.66 -19.72 4.23
CA GLN A 51 12.48 -18.71 4.89
C GLN A 51 11.74 -17.37 5.00
N ILE A 52 11.72 -16.79 6.19
CA ILE A 52 11.29 -15.42 6.42
C ILE A 52 12.52 -14.52 6.24
N LEU A 53 12.47 -13.61 5.26
CA LEU A 53 13.56 -12.72 4.88
C LEU A 53 13.06 -11.28 4.86
N ALA A 54 13.90 -10.29 5.22
CA ALA A 54 13.47 -8.89 5.16
C ALA A 54 13.24 -8.47 3.70
N THR A 55 12.14 -7.76 3.42
CA THR A 55 11.75 -7.36 2.04
C THR A 55 12.85 -6.53 1.36
N VAL A 56 13.49 -5.65 2.12
CA VAL A 56 14.64 -4.85 1.68
C VAL A 56 15.88 -5.70 1.34
N ASP A 57 16.07 -6.86 1.98
CA ASP A 57 17.18 -7.77 1.69
C ASP A 57 16.93 -8.56 0.40
N VAL A 58 15.68 -9.00 0.16
CA VAL A 58 15.27 -9.68 -1.08
C VAL A 58 15.39 -8.72 -2.27
N LEU A 59 14.85 -7.51 -2.16
CA LEU A 59 14.98 -6.45 -3.17
C LEU A 59 16.44 -6.13 -3.45
N ALA A 60 17.26 -5.95 -2.41
CA ALA A 60 18.69 -5.67 -2.58
C ALA A 60 19.40 -6.81 -3.30
N ALA A 61 19.08 -8.07 -3.01
CA ALA A 61 19.66 -9.21 -3.71
C ALA A 61 19.26 -9.26 -5.20
N ALA A 62 18.03 -8.90 -5.54
CA ALA A 62 17.56 -8.81 -6.93
C ALA A 62 18.26 -7.67 -7.71
N ILE A 63 18.36 -6.50 -7.09
CA ILE A 63 19.12 -5.36 -7.64
C ILE A 63 20.60 -5.74 -7.82
N HIS A 64 21.22 -6.36 -6.82
CA HIS A 64 22.63 -6.79 -6.86
C HIS A 64 22.90 -7.76 -8.02
N ARG A 65 22.03 -8.76 -8.21
CA ARG A 65 22.08 -9.67 -9.38
C ARG A 65 22.02 -8.91 -10.69
N ALA A 66 21.08 -7.98 -10.83
CA ALA A 66 20.93 -7.18 -12.04
C ALA A 66 22.15 -6.27 -12.30
N ILE A 67 22.62 -5.55 -11.28
CA ILE A 67 23.80 -4.68 -11.37
C ILE A 67 25.06 -5.50 -11.68
N GLY A 68 25.20 -6.71 -11.15
CA GLY A 68 26.29 -7.64 -11.49
C GLY A 68 26.43 -7.89 -13.00
N THR A 69 25.31 -7.97 -13.74
CA THR A 69 25.32 -8.19 -15.20
C THR A 69 25.85 -7.01 -16.01
N VAL A 70 25.65 -5.76 -15.55
CA VAL A 70 26.07 -4.53 -16.26
C VAL A 70 27.39 -3.97 -15.78
N SER A 71 27.77 -4.23 -14.53
CA SER A 71 28.97 -3.71 -13.87
C SER A 71 30.24 -4.55 -14.11
N GLY A 72 30.13 -5.67 -14.82
CA GLY A 72 31.24 -6.61 -15.03
C GLY A 72 31.61 -7.39 -13.76
N GLY A 73 30.65 -7.59 -12.85
CA GLY A 73 30.84 -8.35 -11.62
C GLY A 73 31.39 -7.56 -10.42
N THR A 74 31.38 -6.22 -10.43
CA THR A 74 31.58 -5.44 -9.20
C THR A 74 30.31 -5.35 -8.35
N GLU A 75 29.15 -5.68 -8.94
CA GLU A 75 27.83 -5.73 -8.29
C GLU A 75 27.38 -4.40 -7.66
N PHE A 76 28.09 -3.32 -8.00
CA PHE A 76 27.92 -1.95 -7.50
C PHE A 76 28.21 -0.93 -8.62
N VAL A 77 27.45 0.17 -8.66
CA VAL A 77 27.58 1.28 -9.63
C VAL A 77 27.60 2.63 -8.91
N PRO A 78 28.29 3.67 -9.42
CA PRO A 78 28.34 4.97 -8.73
C PRO A 78 26.98 5.68 -8.71
N GLU A 79 26.15 5.46 -9.73
CA GLU A 79 24.84 6.08 -9.85
C GLU A 79 23.83 5.07 -10.39
N LEU A 80 22.58 5.12 -9.90
CA LEU A 80 21.48 4.24 -10.32
C LEU A 80 20.17 5.02 -10.39
N THR A 81 19.41 4.84 -11.48
CA THR A 81 18.02 5.32 -11.56
C THR A 81 17.09 4.12 -11.40
N VAL A 82 16.16 4.20 -10.45
CA VAL A 82 15.21 3.12 -10.13
C VAL A 82 13.79 3.56 -10.47
N ALA A 83 13.21 2.90 -11.46
CA ALA A 83 11.81 3.08 -11.84
C ALA A 83 10.90 2.31 -10.88
N HIS A 84 9.94 3.00 -10.26
CA HIS A 84 8.96 2.45 -9.33
C HIS A 84 7.52 2.71 -9.81
N PRO A 85 6.51 1.92 -9.38
CA PRO A 85 5.11 2.21 -9.71
C PRO A 85 4.70 3.63 -9.32
N SER A 86 4.01 4.34 -10.20
CA SER A 86 3.80 5.80 -10.08
C SER A 86 2.89 6.20 -8.94
N HIS A 87 2.04 5.29 -8.44
CA HIS A 87 1.19 5.52 -7.26
C HIS A 87 1.93 5.36 -5.93
N TRP A 88 3.19 4.93 -5.91
CA TRP A 88 3.90 4.65 -4.66
C TRP A 88 4.22 5.92 -3.85
N GLY A 89 3.64 6.00 -2.65
CA GLY A 89 3.96 7.00 -1.64
C GLY A 89 5.40 6.92 -1.12
N MET A 90 5.77 7.87 -0.24
CA MET A 90 7.10 7.91 0.37
C MET A 90 7.52 6.60 1.08
N PRO A 91 6.65 5.85 1.80
CA PRO A 91 7.06 4.63 2.50
C PRO A 91 7.60 3.54 1.57
N ARG A 92 6.80 3.12 0.57
CA ARG A 92 7.17 2.12 -0.43
C ARG A 92 8.43 2.50 -1.21
N ARG A 93 8.52 3.77 -1.62
CA ARG A 93 9.74 4.32 -2.26
C ARG A 93 10.96 4.26 -1.34
N GLY A 94 10.79 4.52 -0.04
CA GLY A 94 11.86 4.44 0.96
C GLY A 94 12.41 3.02 1.15
N VAL A 95 11.55 2.00 1.17
CA VAL A 95 11.97 0.58 1.22
C VAL A 95 12.81 0.23 -0.02
N PHE A 96 12.33 0.60 -1.19
CA PHE A 96 13.00 0.30 -2.46
C PHE A 96 14.31 1.09 -2.64
N GLU A 97 14.34 2.37 -2.24
CA GLU A 97 15.55 3.19 -2.22
C GLU A 97 16.58 2.63 -1.23
N ALA A 98 16.16 2.17 -0.04
CA ALA A 98 17.03 1.55 0.95
C ALA A 98 17.66 0.23 0.46
N ALA A 99 16.96 -0.52 -0.38
CA ALA A 99 17.53 -1.68 -1.09
C ALA A 99 18.54 -1.24 -2.16
N ALA A 100 18.17 -0.28 -3.01
CA ALA A 100 19.01 0.22 -4.10
C ALA A 100 20.31 0.87 -3.63
N ARG A 101 20.30 1.59 -2.49
CA ARG A 101 21.48 2.20 -1.86
C ARG A 101 22.53 1.20 -1.35
N ARG A 102 22.25 -0.10 -1.38
CA ARG A 102 23.24 -1.16 -1.13
C ARG A 102 24.04 -1.52 -2.38
N CYS A 103 23.59 -1.09 -3.56
CA CYS A 103 24.19 -1.35 -4.86
C CYS A 103 24.66 -0.08 -5.59
N ALA A 104 24.40 1.11 -5.05
CA ALA A 104 24.87 2.37 -5.61
C ALA A 104 25.07 3.50 -4.57
N ASP A 105 26.02 4.41 -4.85
CA ASP A 105 26.28 5.60 -4.02
C ASP A 105 25.15 6.63 -4.17
N ASP A 106 24.79 6.99 -5.42
CA ASP A 106 23.66 7.86 -5.73
C ASP A 106 22.49 7.06 -6.33
N VAL A 107 21.29 7.25 -5.79
CA VAL A 107 20.06 6.58 -6.20
C VAL A 107 19.00 7.63 -6.50
N ALA A 108 18.54 7.66 -7.75
CA ALA A 108 17.42 8.49 -8.19
C ALA A 108 16.16 7.62 -8.35
N MET A 109 15.14 7.87 -7.53
CA MET A 109 13.83 7.23 -7.67
C MET A 109 13.00 7.98 -8.71
N VAL A 110 12.41 7.27 -9.67
CA VAL A 110 11.58 7.85 -10.74
C VAL A 110 10.27 7.06 -10.94
N PRO A 111 9.11 7.71 -11.12
CA PRO A 111 7.88 7.02 -11.51
C PRO A 111 8.03 6.28 -12.84
N ALA A 112 7.47 5.07 -12.94
CA ALA A 112 7.50 4.25 -14.15
C ALA A 112 6.90 5.00 -15.37
N ALA A 113 5.90 5.84 -15.14
CA ALA A 113 5.31 6.71 -16.16
C ALA A 113 6.27 7.74 -16.78
N LEU A 114 7.42 8.04 -16.17
CA LEU A 114 8.42 8.99 -16.70
C LEU A 114 9.61 8.31 -17.41
N VAL A 115 9.70 6.98 -17.36
CA VAL A 115 10.70 6.20 -18.11
C VAL A 115 10.17 5.61 -19.42
N VAL A 116 8.86 5.72 -19.69
CA VAL A 116 8.32 5.39 -21.03
C VAL A 116 8.87 6.35 -22.11
N PRO A 117 8.96 5.92 -23.37
CA PRO A 117 9.31 6.81 -24.48
C PRO A 117 8.35 7.99 -24.59
N VAL A 118 8.89 9.21 -24.76
CA VAL A 118 8.08 10.41 -25.01
C VAL A 118 7.40 10.29 -26.38
N PRO A 119 6.10 10.58 -26.50
CA PRO A 119 5.40 10.56 -27.79
C PRO A 119 6.05 11.49 -28.82
N SER A 120 6.04 11.10 -30.09
CA SER A 120 6.55 11.92 -31.19
C SER A 120 5.62 13.07 -31.59
N SER A 121 4.39 13.09 -31.07
CA SER A 121 3.38 14.13 -31.27
C SER A 121 2.84 14.63 -29.93
N GLY A 122 2.70 15.96 -29.86
CA GLY A 122 2.07 16.71 -28.78
C GLY A 122 2.71 16.60 -27.41
N THR A 123 1.89 16.77 -26.38
CA THR A 123 2.34 17.16 -25.03
C THR A 123 1.68 16.42 -23.89
N ARG A 124 0.66 15.58 -24.11
CA ARG A 124 -0.04 14.89 -23.01
C ARG A 124 -0.55 13.50 -23.37
N TRP A 125 -0.13 12.52 -22.56
CA TRP A 125 -0.53 11.13 -22.67
C TRP A 125 -0.87 10.56 -21.29
N ILE A 126 -1.47 9.37 -21.28
CA ILE A 126 -1.60 8.55 -20.07
C ILE A 126 -0.65 7.36 -20.17
N VAL A 127 -0.08 6.96 -19.04
CA VAL A 127 0.56 5.67 -18.85
C VAL A 127 -0.34 4.82 -17.95
N LEU A 128 -0.75 3.65 -18.45
CA LEU A 128 -1.39 2.60 -17.70
C LEU A 128 -0.31 1.61 -17.23
N GLU A 129 -0.13 1.52 -15.93
CA GLU A 129 0.68 0.49 -15.27
C GLU A 129 -0.26 -0.64 -14.87
N CYS A 130 -0.28 -1.71 -15.66
CA CYS A 130 -1.13 -2.87 -15.46
C CYS A 130 -0.35 -3.96 -14.72
N ALA A 131 -0.66 -4.16 -13.44
CA ALA A 131 -0.19 -5.29 -12.63
C ALA A 131 -1.27 -6.39 -12.59
N ALA A 132 -0.95 -7.55 -12.01
CA ALA A 132 -1.87 -8.68 -11.92
C ALA A 132 -3.20 -8.35 -11.24
N LEU A 133 -3.16 -7.54 -10.17
CA LEU A 133 -4.29 -7.25 -9.26
C LEU A 133 -4.70 -5.77 -9.18
N SER A 134 -3.97 -4.87 -9.87
CA SER A 134 -4.27 -3.44 -9.87
C SER A 134 -3.80 -2.75 -11.15
N THR A 135 -4.40 -1.60 -11.45
CA THR A 135 -4.03 -0.76 -12.59
C THR A 135 -3.87 0.69 -12.15
N THR A 136 -2.77 1.34 -12.49
CA THR A 136 -2.57 2.78 -12.25
C THR A 136 -2.66 3.54 -13.56
N ALA A 137 -3.43 4.64 -13.59
CA ALA A 137 -3.46 5.59 -14.71
C ALA A 137 -2.75 6.88 -14.30
N THR A 138 -1.62 7.15 -14.96
CA THR A 138 -0.77 8.33 -14.70
C THR A 138 -0.80 9.27 -15.90
N VAL A 139 -1.34 10.48 -15.76
CA VAL A 139 -1.23 11.52 -16.79
C VAL A 139 0.15 12.13 -16.74
N VAL A 140 0.82 12.15 -17.89
CA VAL A 140 2.13 12.78 -18.09
C VAL A 140 1.99 13.93 -19.07
N GLU A 141 2.60 15.07 -18.75
CA GLU A 141 2.62 16.26 -19.58
C GLU A 141 4.04 16.81 -19.74
N LEU A 142 4.37 17.31 -20.94
CA LEU A 142 5.61 18.03 -21.17
C LEU A 142 5.56 19.43 -20.56
N ASP A 143 6.57 19.79 -19.78
CA ASP A 143 6.74 21.16 -19.33
C ASP A 143 7.21 22.08 -20.47
N ARG A 144 7.36 23.38 -20.15
CA ARG A 144 7.85 24.41 -21.08
C ARG A 144 9.25 24.17 -21.67
N HIS A 145 10.02 23.22 -21.13
CA HIS A 145 11.35 22.85 -21.62
C HIS A 145 11.35 21.48 -22.33
N GLY A 146 10.18 20.82 -22.46
CA GLY A 146 10.05 19.49 -23.05
C GLY A 146 10.37 18.34 -22.07
N ALA A 147 10.40 18.58 -20.76
CA ALA A 147 10.59 17.53 -19.76
C ALA A 147 9.24 16.90 -19.35
N PRO A 148 9.10 15.56 -19.37
CA PRO A 148 7.87 14.90 -18.93
C PRO A 148 7.70 15.00 -17.41
N ASN A 149 6.50 15.37 -16.97
CA ASN A 149 6.12 15.49 -15.56
C ASN A 149 4.77 14.81 -15.31
N VAL A 150 4.60 14.18 -14.14
CA VAL A 150 3.30 13.63 -13.71
C VAL A 150 2.37 14.77 -13.31
N VAL A 151 1.16 14.80 -13.88
CA VAL A 151 0.12 15.80 -13.61
C VAL A 151 -0.95 15.24 -12.67
N SER A 152 -1.37 14.00 -12.90
CA SER A 152 -2.30 13.26 -12.04
C SER A 152 -1.96 11.77 -12.08
N CYS A 153 -2.31 11.08 -10.99
CA CYS A 153 -2.12 9.65 -10.84
C CYS A 153 -3.37 9.11 -10.13
N ALA A 154 -4.01 8.09 -10.71
CA ALA A 154 -5.19 7.44 -10.15
C ALA A 154 -4.98 5.93 -10.14
N LEU A 155 -5.47 5.25 -9.11
CA LEU A 155 -5.30 3.81 -8.91
C LEU A 155 -6.67 3.11 -8.91
N ALA A 156 -6.78 2.01 -9.67
CA ALA A 156 -7.77 0.97 -9.46
C ALA A 156 -7.10 -0.17 -8.68
N PRO A 157 -7.24 -0.22 -7.33
CA PRO A 157 -6.53 -1.17 -6.48
C PRO A 157 -7.13 -2.59 -6.50
N GLU A 158 -8.24 -2.78 -7.22
CA GLU A 158 -9.01 -4.02 -7.29
C GLU A 158 -9.33 -4.41 -8.76
N THR A 159 -8.51 -3.97 -9.71
CA THR A 159 -8.69 -4.30 -11.14
C THR A 159 -7.34 -4.28 -11.85
N GLY A 160 -6.76 -5.47 -12.04
CA GLY A 160 -5.52 -5.71 -12.77
C GLY A 160 -5.73 -6.52 -14.04
N THR A 161 -4.66 -7.13 -14.55
CA THR A 161 -4.69 -7.94 -15.77
C THR A 161 -5.45 -9.25 -15.59
N LEU A 162 -5.47 -9.84 -14.38
CA LEU A 162 -6.21 -11.07 -14.10
C LEU A 162 -7.73 -10.84 -14.19
N ASP A 163 -8.23 -9.76 -13.59
CA ASP A 163 -9.65 -9.40 -13.63
C ASP A 163 -10.14 -9.15 -15.07
N LEU A 164 -9.28 -8.56 -15.92
CA LEU A 164 -9.57 -8.34 -17.33
C LEU A 164 -9.60 -9.64 -18.16
N SER A 165 -8.71 -10.60 -17.88
CA SER A 165 -8.72 -11.91 -18.54
C SER A 165 -9.90 -12.79 -18.08
N GLU A 166 -10.35 -12.65 -16.83
CA GLU A 166 -11.54 -13.37 -16.32
C GLU A 166 -12.86 -12.75 -16.80
N ASP A 167 -13.02 -11.43 -16.65
CA ASP A 167 -14.18 -10.67 -17.13
C ASP A 167 -13.75 -9.45 -17.97
N PRO A 168 -13.78 -9.57 -19.32
CA PRO A 168 -13.48 -8.46 -20.21
C PRO A 168 -14.39 -7.22 -20.02
N ALA A 169 -15.54 -7.31 -19.34
CA ALA A 169 -16.35 -6.14 -19.02
C ALA A 169 -15.72 -5.21 -17.97
N GLN A 170 -14.76 -5.71 -17.18
CA GLN A 170 -13.97 -4.90 -16.22
C GLN A 170 -13.13 -3.82 -16.91
N VAL A 171 -12.94 -3.88 -18.24
CA VAL A 171 -12.33 -2.78 -19.01
C VAL A 171 -13.08 -1.46 -18.85
N THR A 172 -14.37 -1.48 -18.49
CA THR A 172 -15.16 -0.28 -18.18
C THR A 172 -14.67 0.45 -16.92
N VAL A 173 -14.07 -0.26 -15.96
CA VAL A 173 -13.39 0.33 -14.80
C VAL A 173 -12.11 1.04 -15.26
N ILE A 174 -11.35 0.44 -16.17
CA ILE A 174 -10.10 1.01 -16.69
C ILE A 174 -10.37 2.23 -17.59
N ASP A 175 -11.37 2.18 -18.49
CA ASP A 175 -11.78 3.35 -19.28
C ASP A 175 -12.26 4.51 -18.37
N ARG A 176 -12.97 4.19 -17.28
CA ARG A 176 -13.35 5.19 -16.27
C ARG A 176 -12.12 5.77 -15.57
N LEU A 177 -11.18 4.93 -15.13
CA LEU A 177 -9.92 5.36 -14.51
C LEU A 177 -9.11 6.29 -15.43
N VAL A 178 -9.01 5.96 -16.73
CA VAL A 178 -8.38 6.80 -17.75
C VAL A 178 -9.09 8.16 -17.87
N ARG A 179 -10.42 8.18 -17.93
CA ARG A 179 -11.20 9.43 -18.03
C ARG A 179 -11.13 10.29 -16.77
N ASP A 180 -11.18 9.68 -15.60
CA ASP A 180 -11.13 10.37 -14.31
C ASP A 180 -9.71 10.92 -14.04
N ALA A 181 -8.65 10.17 -14.38
CA ALA A 181 -7.27 10.68 -14.35
C ALA A 181 -7.05 11.84 -15.34
N ALA A 182 -7.63 11.74 -16.54
CA ALA A 182 -7.57 12.79 -17.55
C ALA A 182 -8.30 14.07 -17.14
N ASP A 183 -9.38 13.99 -16.33
CA ASP A 183 -10.12 15.14 -15.79
C ASP A 183 -10.48 16.15 -16.91
N GLY A 184 -11.09 15.63 -17.98
CA GLY A 184 -11.50 16.38 -19.17
C GLY A 184 -10.36 16.90 -20.07
N ARG A 185 -9.08 16.67 -19.73
CA ARG A 185 -7.93 17.03 -20.57
C ARG A 185 -7.89 16.15 -21.81
N SER A 186 -7.57 16.72 -22.97
CA SER A 186 -7.25 15.95 -24.17
C SER A 186 -5.95 15.15 -23.94
N ILE A 187 -6.03 13.85 -24.19
CA ILE A 187 -4.89 12.92 -24.23
C ILE A 187 -4.70 12.41 -25.67
N GLU A 188 -3.47 12.13 -26.06
CA GLU A 188 -3.14 11.72 -27.44
C GLU A 188 -3.10 10.20 -27.60
N ALA A 189 -2.58 9.52 -26.58
CA ALA A 189 -2.51 8.07 -26.50
C ALA A 189 -2.48 7.61 -25.04
N VAL A 190 -2.77 6.32 -24.86
CA VAL A 190 -2.68 5.58 -23.61
C VAL A 190 -1.60 4.52 -23.79
N TYR A 191 -0.45 4.73 -23.14
CA TYR A 191 0.68 3.81 -23.18
C TYR A 191 0.52 2.76 -22.09
N VAL A 192 0.62 1.47 -22.41
CA VAL A 192 0.47 0.37 -21.45
C VAL A 192 1.84 -0.22 -21.13
N ILE A 193 2.18 -0.29 -19.84
CA ILE A 193 3.36 -0.97 -19.29
C ILE A 193 2.94 -2.01 -18.24
N GLY A 194 3.81 -3.00 -18.04
CA GLY A 194 3.54 -4.17 -17.20
C GLY A 194 3.26 -5.43 -18.04
N THR A 195 2.78 -6.48 -17.38
CA THR A 195 2.58 -7.82 -17.95
C THR A 195 1.15 -8.01 -18.47
N ALA A 196 0.79 -7.22 -19.49
CA ALA A 196 -0.41 -7.47 -20.28
C ALA A 196 -0.13 -8.56 -21.33
N ALA A 197 -0.84 -9.68 -21.24
CA ALA A 197 -0.90 -10.66 -22.32
C ALA A 197 -1.67 -10.11 -23.54
N ASP A 198 -1.52 -10.72 -24.71
CA ASP A 198 -2.07 -10.20 -25.99
C ASP A 198 -3.61 -10.07 -25.97
N ASP A 199 -4.31 -10.92 -25.21
CA ASP A 199 -5.74 -10.84 -24.94
C ASP A 199 -6.11 -9.59 -24.13
N VAL A 200 -5.41 -9.35 -23.01
CA VAL A 200 -5.58 -8.15 -22.17
C VAL A 200 -5.32 -6.88 -22.97
N LEU A 201 -4.27 -6.85 -23.79
CA LEU A 201 -4.00 -5.72 -24.67
C LEU A 201 -5.11 -5.51 -25.70
N GLY A 202 -5.68 -6.59 -26.26
CA GLY A 202 -6.84 -6.54 -27.14
C GLY A 202 -8.10 -6.00 -26.47
N ILE A 203 -8.35 -6.39 -25.22
CA ILE A 203 -9.44 -5.89 -24.37
C ILE A 203 -9.27 -4.39 -24.14
N LEU A 204 -8.11 -3.96 -23.64
CA LEU A 204 -7.78 -2.54 -23.42
C LEU A 204 -7.94 -1.71 -24.70
N THR A 205 -7.42 -2.20 -25.83
CA THR A 205 -7.51 -1.51 -27.14
C THR A 205 -8.95 -1.38 -27.65
N THR A 206 -9.84 -2.28 -27.26
CA THR A 206 -11.25 -2.27 -27.69
C THR A 206 -12.14 -1.46 -26.73
N GLY A 207 -11.84 -1.51 -25.43
CA GLY A 207 -12.67 -0.92 -24.37
C GLY A 207 -12.32 0.52 -24.00
N ILE A 208 -11.07 0.94 -24.18
CA ILE A 208 -10.63 2.33 -23.91
C ILE A 208 -10.97 3.20 -25.13
N GLY A 209 -11.65 4.32 -24.91
CA GLY A 209 -11.99 5.28 -25.97
C GLY A 209 -10.83 6.11 -26.53
N SER A 210 -9.60 5.58 -26.58
CA SER A 210 -8.37 6.29 -26.96
C SER A 210 -7.34 5.34 -27.58
N THR A 211 -6.37 5.88 -28.32
CA THR A 211 -5.31 5.08 -28.96
C THR A 211 -4.45 4.39 -27.90
N VAL A 212 -4.52 3.05 -27.82
CA VAL A 212 -3.71 2.24 -26.90
C VAL A 212 -2.40 1.83 -27.57
N VAL A 213 -1.27 1.94 -26.85
CA VAL A 213 0.08 1.61 -27.32
C VAL A 213 0.81 0.79 -26.26
N SER A 214 1.17 -0.46 -26.55
CA SER A 214 1.99 -1.26 -25.64
C SER A 214 3.46 -0.81 -25.65
N VAL A 215 4.07 -0.74 -24.47
CA VAL A 215 5.47 -0.35 -24.25
C VAL A 215 6.23 -1.53 -23.62
N PRO A 216 7.08 -2.24 -24.37
CA PRO A 216 7.87 -3.33 -23.82
C PRO A 216 8.84 -2.82 -22.73
N PRO A 217 9.00 -3.51 -21.59
CA PRO A 217 9.90 -3.08 -20.50
C PRO A 217 11.35 -2.79 -20.92
N ALA A 218 11.86 -3.49 -21.94
CA ALA A 218 13.15 -3.19 -22.56
C ALA A 218 13.27 -1.71 -22.99
N THR A 219 12.22 -1.16 -23.60
CA THR A 219 12.22 0.23 -24.11
C THR A 219 12.22 1.28 -23.00
N MET A 220 11.80 0.92 -21.77
CA MET A 220 11.81 1.81 -20.60
C MET A 220 13.24 1.98 -20.03
N VAL A 221 14.08 0.96 -20.14
CA VAL A 221 15.48 0.99 -19.67
C VAL A 221 16.48 1.31 -20.79
N GLU A 222 16.08 1.22 -22.06
CA GLU A 222 16.91 1.52 -23.25
C GLU A 222 17.18 3.01 -23.50
N ARG A 223 17.00 3.87 -22.50
CA ARG A 223 17.13 5.32 -22.64
C ARG A 223 18.57 5.71 -23.02
N ARG A 224 18.78 5.87 -24.32
CA ARG A 224 20.04 6.35 -24.90
C ARG A 224 20.35 7.69 -24.25
N SER A 225 21.57 7.86 -23.74
CA SER A 225 22.05 9.16 -23.29
C SER A 225 22.13 10.11 -24.48
N GLU A 226 21.06 10.85 -24.75
CA GLU A 226 21.22 12.18 -25.30
C GLU A 226 22.06 12.93 -24.28
N ALA A 227 23.29 13.25 -24.67
CA ALA A 227 24.25 13.93 -23.82
C ALA A 227 23.70 15.33 -23.52
N GLN A 228 22.99 15.44 -22.40
CA GLN A 228 22.58 16.71 -21.83
C GLN A 228 23.86 17.54 -21.69
N PRO A 229 23.98 18.72 -22.32
CA PRO A 229 25.16 19.53 -22.18
C PRO A 229 25.31 19.84 -20.70
N THR A 230 26.37 19.31 -20.08
CA THR A 230 26.74 19.69 -18.71
C THR A 230 26.94 21.19 -18.73
N ASP A 231 26.01 21.95 -18.15
CA ASP A 231 26.11 23.39 -18.04
C ASP A 231 27.21 23.68 -17.00
N GLN A 232 28.44 23.65 -17.49
CA GLN A 232 29.66 23.76 -16.70
C GLN A 232 29.95 25.24 -16.43
N GLN A 233 28.97 25.89 -15.82
CA GLN A 233 28.96 27.28 -15.42
C GLN A 233 28.00 27.37 -14.20
N ASP A 234 28.43 27.58 -12.96
CA ASP A 234 29.65 28.22 -12.51
C ASP A 234 30.15 27.60 -11.18
N ARG A 235 31.31 26.94 -11.20
CA ARG A 235 31.91 26.28 -10.01
C ARG A 235 33.37 26.66 -9.75
N THR A 236 33.76 27.89 -10.09
CA THR A 236 35.02 28.50 -9.59
C THR A 236 34.92 30.02 -9.44
N ALA A 237 34.33 30.50 -8.33
CA ALA A 237 34.80 31.65 -7.50
C ALA A 237 33.69 32.41 -6.76
N SER A 238 33.27 31.92 -5.58
CA SER A 238 32.90 32.81 -4.46
C SER A 238 33.14 32.14 -3.10
N TRP A 239 34.41 31.93 -2.76
CA TRP A 239 34.77 31.79 -1.35
C TRP A 239 34.68 33.15 -0.65
N VAL A 240 34.29 33.11 0.63
CA VAL A 240 34.06 34.27 1.53
C VAL A 240 32.74 35.02 1.30
N SER A 241 31.70 34.50 1.94
CA SER A 241 30.75 35.32 2.70
C SER A 241 30.33 34.59 3.99
N PRO A 242 29.96 35.29 5.06
CA PRO A 242 29.88 34.68 6.40
C PRO A 242 28.71 33.71 6.52
N GLY A 243 28.91 32.62 7.26
CA GLY A 243 27.83 31.68 7.57
C GLY A 243 26.68 32.36 8.32
N PRO A 244 25.43 31.87 8.18
CA PRO A 244 24.28 32.44 8.87
C PRO A 244 24.50 32.37 10.38
N THR A 245 24.59 33.54 11.02
CA THR A 245 24.65 33.63 12.48
C THR A 245 23.39 32.99 13.05
N ARG A 246 23.57 31.93 13.85
CA ARG A 246 22.47 31.19 14.47
C ARG A 246 21.79 32.05 15.54
N THR A 247 20.82 32.86 15.13
CA THR A 247 19.97 33.62 16.04
C THR A 247 19.24 32.63 16.96
N PRO A 248 19.36 32.74 18.29
CA PRO A 248 18.59 31.89 19.20
C PRO A 248 17.10 32.21 19.05
N ALA A 249 16.27 31.17 18.94
CA ALA A 249 14.83 31.33 18.96
C ALA A 249 14.39 31.98 20.29
N PRO A 250 13.38 32.87 20.28
CA PRO A 250 12.86 33.45 21.52
C PRO A 250 12.28 32.35 22.41
N PRO A 251 12.35 32.48 23.75
CA PRO A 251 11.78 31.48 24.64
C PRO A 251 10.27 31.41 24.45
N HIS A 252 9.77 30.24 24.03
CA HIS A 252 8.34 29.98 23.90
C HIS A 252 7.68 30.13 25.27
N ARG A 253 6.94 31.23 25.44
CA ARG A 253 6.24 31.59 26.68
C ARG A 253 5.17 30.55 26.96
N ARG A 254 5.42 29.68 27.95
CA ARG A 254 4.43 28.70 28.43
C ARG A 254 3.14 29.40 28.82
N TRP A 255 2.06 29.19 28.08
CA TRP A 255 0.72 29.55 28.52
C TRP A 255 0.25 28.53 29.55
N HIS A 256 0.39 28.89 30.81
CA HIS A 256 -0.29 28.20 31.90
C HIS A 256 -1.77 28.63 31.90
N VAL A 257 -2.64 27.72 31.44
CA VAL A 257 -4.08 27.84 31.67
C VAL A 257 -4.33 27.45 33.14
N PRO A 258 -4.99 28.30 33.96
CA PRO A 258 -5.23 27.98 35.36
C PRO A 258 -6.32 26.87 35.50
N PRO A 259 -6.22 26.00 36.52
CA PRO A 259 -7.22 24.97 36.74
C PRO A 259 -8.53 25.59 37.24
N ALA A 260 -9.62 25.41 36.49
CA ALA A 260 -10.95 25.79 36.92
C ALA A 260 -11.48 24.79 37.97
N THR A 261 -11.62 25.24 39.21
CA THR A 261 -12.20 24.47 40.31
C THR A 261 -13.72 24.37 40.17
N VAL A 262 -14.23 23.16 39.90
CA VAL A 262 -15.68 22.89 39.96
C VAL A 262 -16.07 22.55 41.40
N ALA A 263 -16.82 23.45 42.03
CA ALA A 263 -17.33 23.23 43.38
C ALA A 263 -18.58 22.33 43.36
N VAL A 264 -18.58 21.30 44.20
CA VAL A 264 -19.76 20.45 44.46
C VAL A 264 -20.75 21.23 45.33
N VAL A 265 -22.02 21.30 44.91
CA VAL A 265 -23.14 21.72 45.74
C VAL A 265 -24.24 20.65 45.67
N VAL A 266 -24.62 20.11 46.82
CA VAL A 266 -25.71 19.14 46.98
C VAL A 266 -26.81 19.75 47.85
N ALA A 267 -28.00 19.88 47.31
CA ALA A 267 -29.31 19.91 48.00
C ALA A 267 -30.40 19.79 46.90
N ALA A 268 -31.15 18.69 46.72
CA ALA A 268 -32.02 17.91 47.61
C ALA A 268 -33.46 18.46 47.77
N THR A 269 -34.45 17.62 47.40
CA THR A 269 -35.88 17.63 47.83
C THR A 269 -36.80 18.78 47.33
N ILE A 270 -38.12 18.62 47.04
CA ILE A 270 -39.13 17.53 47.05
C ILE A 270 -40.28 17.93 46.08
N GLY A 271 -41.10 17.01 45.51
CA GLY A 271 -42.33 17.44 44.78
C GLY A 271 -43.17 16.41 43.97
N VAL A 272 -43.81 15.46 44.66
CA VAL A 272 -44.86 14.47 44.26
C VAL A 272 -45.87 14.82 43.12
N ALA A 273 -46.38 13.74 42.48
CA ALA A 273 -47.50 13.61 41.51
C ALA A 273 -47.13 13.79 40.01
N VAL A 274 -47.60 12.97 39.05
CA VAL A 274 -48.87 12.21 38.95
C VAL A 274 -48.63 10.76 38.48
N ALA A 275 -49.38 9.80 39.01
CA ALA A 275 -49.57 8.47 38.44
C ALA A 275 -50.95 8.38 37.73
N VAL A 276 -51.14 7.36 36.88
CA VAL A 276 -52.30 7.07 36.03
C VAL A 276 -52.30 7.79 34.66
N ALA A 277 -51.85 7.06 33.61
CA ALA A 277 -52.69 6.72 32.43
C ALA A 277 -51.89 6.24 31.20
N VAL A 278 -51.26 5.04 31.24
CA VAL A 278 -51.13 4.17 30.04
C VAL A 278 -51.22 2.70 30.46
N ALA A 279 -52.44 2.26 30.78
CA ALA A 279 -52.83 0.89 30.43
C ALA A 279 -53.47 0.93 29.04
N LEU A 280 -53.30 -0.12 28.24
CA LEU A 280 -53.81 -0.24 26.86
C LEU A 280 -53.05 0.55 25.77
N TRP A 281 -51.76 0.28 25.64
CA TRP A 281 -51.18 0.12 24.30
C TRP A 281 -50.36 -1.17 24.28
N PRO A 282 -50.66 -2.14 23.40
CA PRO A 282 -49.74 -3.25 23.19
C PRO A 282 -48.53 -2.68 22.47
N VAL A 283 -47.45 -2.46 23.21
CA VAL A 283 -46.13 -2.42 22.60
C VAL A 283 -45.92 -3.82 22.04
N ARG A 284 -46.17 -3.97 20.74
CA ARG A 284 -45.49 -5.00 19.97
C ARG A 284 -44.01 -4.71 20.19
N ALA A 285 -43.37 -5.54 21.01
CA ALA A 285 -41.96 -5.79 20.79
C ALA A 285 -41.84 -6.11 19.28
N PRO A 286 -40.90 -5.50 18.55
CA PRO A 286 -40.56 -6.07 17.26
C PRO A 286 -40.18 -7.52 17.55
N ASP A 287 -40.89 -8.46 16.93
CA ASP A 287 -40.34 -9.79 16.71
C ASP A 287 -39.13 -9.57 15.81
N VAL A 288 -37.99 -9.28 16.44
CA VAL A 288 -36.68 -9.65 15.91
C VAL A 288 -36.66 -11.16 16.03
N SER A 289 -37.44 -11.81 15.16
CA SER A 289 -37.17 -13.15 14.69
C SER A 289 -35.76 -13.08 14.15
N GLY A 290 -34.81 -13.40 15.02
CA GLY A 290 -33.41 -13.54 14.68
C GLY A 290 -33.35 -14.60 13.61
N ARG A 291 -33.36 -14.15 12.36
CA ARG A 291 -32.89 -14.93 11.25
C ARG A 291 -31.41 -15.05 11.55
N THR A 292 -31.02 -16.17 12.15
CA THR A 292 -29.62 -16.57 12.19
C THR A 292 -29.23 -16.62 10.72
N GLU A 293 -28.52 -15.59 10.28
CA GLU A 293 -27.91 -15.62 8.96
C GLU A 293 -26.95 -16.80 8.97
N PRO A 294 -27.04 -17.68 7.95
CA PRO A 294 -26.18 -18.84 7.90
C PRO A 294 -24.72 -18.36 7.89
N LEU A 295 -23.91 -19.06 8.67
CA LEU A 295 -22.50 -18.73 8.84
C LEU A 295 -21.66 -19.76 8.10
N GLU A 296 -20.81 -19.29 7.20
CA GLU A 296 -19.76 -20.08 6.58
C GLU A 296 -18.52 -20.13 7.49
N ARG A 297 -17.77 -21.24 7.43
CA ARG A 297 -16.56 -21.47 8.21
C ARG A 297 -15.32 -21.22 7.35
N PHE A 298 -14.46 -20.33 7.81
CA PHE A 298 -13.19 -20.00 7.16
C PHE A 298 -12.04 -20.55 7.99
N GLU A 299 -11.06 -21.17 7.34
CA GLU A 299 -9.92 -21.84 7.99
C GLU A 299 -8.60 -21.18 7.61
N ILE A 300 -7.69 -21.04 8.58
CA ILE A 300 -6.36 -20.45 8.43
C ILE A 300 -5.38 -21.18 9.36
N GLY A 301 -4.55 -22.05 8.77
CA GLY A 301 -3.62 -22.89 9.53
C GLY A 301 -4.35 -23.81 10.52
N SER A 302 -4.05 -23.67 11.81
CA SER A 302 -4.70 -24.39 12.91
C SER A 302 -5.93 -23.67 13.49
N ALA A 303 -6.30 -22.50 12.96
CA ALA A 303 -7.44 -21.71 13.42
C ALA A 303 -8.59 -21.69 12.41
N SER A 304 -9.79 -21.41 12.90
CA SER A 304 -10.98 -21.19 12.08
C SER A 304 -11.86 -20.10 12.68
N MET A 305 -12.73 -19.50 11.88
CA MET A 305 -13.76 -18.56 12.31
C MET A 305 -15.02 -18.70 11.45
N HIS A 306 -16.08 -17.99 11.83
CA HIS A 306 -17.37 -18.04 11.17
C HIS A 306 -17.86 -16.63 10.83
N LEU A 307 -18.24 -16.41 9.57
CA LEU A 307 -18.79 -15.15 9.05
C LEU A 307 -20.07 -15.44 8.24
N PRO A 308 -20.94 -14.43 7.99
CA PRO A 308 -22.11 -14.57 7.11
C PRO A 308 -21.75 -15.10 5.71
N GLU A 309 -22.67 -15.85 5.08
CA GLU A 309 -22.48 -16.46 3.73
C GLU A 309 -22.15 -15.46 2.61
N GLU A 310 -22.38 -14.15 2.76
CA GLU A 310 -21.93 -13.14 1.80
C GLU A 310 -20.43 -12.87 1.83
N TRP A 311 -19.65 -13.42 2.76
CA TRP A 311 -18.20 -13.25 2.81
C TRP A 311 -17.49 -14.32 1.99
N GLY A 312 -16.71 -13.91 0.98
CA GLY A 312 -15.90 -14.78 0.14
C GLY A 312 -14.41 -14.69 0.42
N VAL A 313 -13.67 -15.77 0.16
CA VAL A 313 -12.20 -15.77 0.16
C VAL A 313 -11.69 -15.02 -1.07
N ARG A 314 -11.01 -13.88 -0.86
CA ARG A 314 -10.32 -13.14 -1.93
C ARG A 314 -8.92 -13.69 -2.18
N ALA A 315 -8.19 -13.99 -1.10
CA ALA A 315 -6.84 -14.52 -1.17
C ALA A 315 -6.55 -15.39 0.07
N ALA A 316 -5.83 -16.48 -0.13
CA ALA A 316 -5.41 -17.38 0.94
C ALA A 316 -3.96 -17.80 0.74
N GLU A 317 -3.12 -17.50 1.72
CA GLU A 317 -1.69 -17.80 1.75
C GLU A 317 -1.32 -18.44 3.10
N PRO A 318 -0.16 -19.12 3.21
CA PRO A 318 0.29 -19.67 4.49
C PRO A 318 0.39 -18.59 5.57
N GLY A 319 -0.51 -18.64 6.55
CA GLY A 319 -0.56 -17.69 7.65
C GLY A 319 -1.34 -16.39 7.38
N ARG A 320 -1.98 -16.23 6.20
CA ARG A 320 -2.71 -15.01 5.83
C ARG A 320 -3.96 -15.32 5.01
N LEU A 321 -5.10 -14.74 5.39
CA LEU A 321 -6.40 -14.91 4.72
C LEU A 321 -7.05 -13.54 4.51
N GLU A 322 -7.47 -13.23 3.29
CA GLU A 322 -8.28 -12.06 2.98
C GLU A 322 -9.71 -12.47 2.62
N LEU A 323 -10.67 -11.90 3.34
CA LEU A 323 -12.10 -12.08 3.12
C LEU A 323 -12.73 -10.76 2.69
N VAL A 324 -13.68 -10.80 1.75
CA VAL A 324 -14.45 -9.64 1.27
C VAL A 324 -15.94 -9.97 1.18
N PRO A 325 -16.85 -9.01 1.44
CA PRO A 325 -18.28 -9.23 1.28
C PRO A 325 -18.75 -9.01 -0.17
N ASP A 326 -19.67 -9.86 -0.62
CA ASP A 326 -20.26 -9.85 -1.95
C ASP A 326 -20.89 -8.49 -2.29
N GLY A 327 -20.49 -7.93 -3.44
CA GLY A 327 -21.06 -6.69 -3.99
C GLY A 327 -20.80 -5.41 -3.19
N VAL A 328 -20.03 -5.46 -2.09
CA VAL A 328 -19.75 -4.30 -1.23
C VAL A 328 -18.25 -3.99 -1.22
N SER A 329 -17.82 -3.12 -2.15
CA SER A 329 -16.40 -2.74 -2.29
C SER A 329 -15.89 -1.93 -1.11
N GLY A 330 -14.59 -2.04 -0.81
CA GLY A 330 -13.91 -1.27 0.25
C GLY A 330 -14.17 -1.72 1.68
N ARG A 331 -14.82 -2.89 1.88
CA ARG A 331 -14.78 -3.63 3.15
C ARG A 331 -13.91 -4.87 2.98
N ARG A 332 -13.13 -5.20 4.01
CA ARG A 332 -12.27 -6.39 4.01
C ARG A 332 -12.03 -6.85 5.45
N ILE A 333 -11.93 -8.16 5.66
CA ILE A 333 -11.39 -8.75 6.89
C ILE A 333 -10.10 -9.46 6.50
N VAL A 334 -8.98 -8.96 7.00
CA VAL A 334 -7.67 -9.59 6.84
C VAL A 334 -7.35 -10.34 8.13
N VAL A 335 -6.96 -11.60 8.01
CA VAL A 335 -6.60 -12.45 9.15
C VAL A 335 -5.16 -12.90 8.97
N ILE A 336 -4.34 -12.68 9.98
CA ILE A 336 -2.93 -13.11 10.01
C ILE A 336 -2.75 -14.02 11.23
N SER A 337 -2.32 -15.26 10.99
CA SER A 337 -2.01 -16.27 12.01
C SER A 337 -0.50 -16.50 12.07
N VAL A 338 0.10 -16.33 13.25
CA VAL A 338 1.55 -16.51 13.45
C VAL A 338 1.80 -17.41 14.66
N ASP A 339 2.56 -18.49 14.48
CA ASP A 339 3.04 -19.30 15.60
C ASP A 339 3.95 -18.45 16.51
N VAL A 340 3.64 -18.40 17.80
CA VAL A 340 4.46 -17.71 18.81
C VAL A 340 5.25 -18.72 19.65
N ALA A 341 6.31 -18.25 20.31
CA ALA A 341 7.13 -19.13 21.14
C ALA A 341 6.29 -19.73 22.27
N ALA A 342 6.44 -21.04 22.53
CA ALA A 342 5.60 -21.77 23.48
C ALA A 342 5.51 -21.08 24.86
N GLY A 343 4.29 -20.85 25.33
CA GLY A 343 3.99 -20.10 26.55
C GLY A 343 4.06 -18.57 26.41
N SER A 344 4.08 -18.02 25.19
CA SER A 344 3.95 -16.57 24.98
C SER A 344 2.56 -16.09 25.37
N ASP A 345 2.49 -15.09 26.24
CA ASP A 345 1.22 -14.50 26.67
C ASP A 345 0.87 -13.22 25.89
N ARG A 346 -0.42 -12.82 25.97
CA ARG A 346 -0.93 -11.55 25.43
C ARG A 346 -0.09 -10.34 25.86
N VAL A 347 0.49 -10.34 27.07
CA VAL A 347 1.24 -9.21 27.64
C VAL A 347 2.64 -9.07 26.99
N ALA A 348 3.26 -10.17 26.58
CA ALA A 348 4.50 -10.18 25.80
C ALA A 348 4.25 -9.71 24.35
N ILE A 349 3.17 -10.17 23.73
CA ILE A 349 2.77 -9.74 22.38
C ILE A 349 2.37 -8.26 22.37
N ALA A 350 1.54 -7.82 23.33
CA ALA A 350 1.14 -6.41 23.49
C ALA A 350 2.35 -5.47 23.58
N ARG A 351 3.32 -5.76 24.47
CA ARG A 351 4.55 -4.96 24.59
C ARG A 351 5.40 -4.95 23.32
N THR A 352 5.36 -6.03 22.54
CA THR A 352 6.08 -6.11 21.26
C THR A 352 5.41 -5.24 20.19
N LEU A 353 4.08 -5.26 20.11
CA LEU A 353 3.27 -4.42 19.22
C LEU A 353 3.37 -2.94 19.60
N GLU A 354 3.22 -2.60 20.89
CA GLU A 354 3.36 -1.24 21.42
C GLU A 354 4.71 -0.63 21.04
N ARG A 355 5.81 -1.39 21.22
CA ARG A 355 7.14 -0.96 20.81
C ARG A 355 7.22 -0.68 19.31
N ARG A 356 6.73 -1.58 18.45
CA ARG A 356 6.75 -1.40 16.98
C ARG A 356 5.94 -0.16 16.55
N ILE A 357 4.79 0.06 17.18
CA ILE A 357 3.95 1.24 16.95
C ILE A 357 4.70 2.53 17.35
N VAL A 358 5.35 2.54 18.51
CA VAL A 358 6.17 3.68 18.97
C VAL A 358 7.41 3.90 18.08
N GLU A 359 8.05 2.83 17.61
CA GLU A 359 9.19 2.88 16.67
C GLU A 359 8.82 3.50 15.32
N ARG A 360 7.54 3.40 14.88
CA ARG A 360 7.02 4.05 13.67
C ARG A 360 6.83 5.57 13.82
N GLY A 361 6.84 6.08 15.05
CA GLY A 361 6.75 7.51 15.37
C GLY A 361 5.32 8.07 15.43
N PRO A 362 5.15 9.32 15.93
CA PRO A 362 3.83 9.93 16.16
C PRO A 362 3.08 10.29 14.86
N ASP A 363 3.80 10.40 13.75
CA ASP A 363 3.25 10.63 12.40
C ASP A 363 3.06 9.29 11.62
N GLY A 364 3.21 8.15 12.31
CA GLY A 364 2.95 6.82 11.74
C GLY A 364 1.44 6.52 11.61
N PRO A 365 1.05 5.51 10.82
CA PRO A 365 -0.36 5.21 10.55
C PRO A 365 -1.12 4.61 11.74
N PHE A 366 -0.44 4.35 12.87
CA PHE A 366 -0.99 3.59 13.99
C PHE A 366 -1.47 4.50 15.12
N SER A 367 -2.68 4.27 15.61
CA SER A 367 -3.27 5.01 16.73
C SER A 367 -4.17 4.14 17.60
N GLY A 368 -4.67 4.68 18.72
CA GLY A 368 -5.70 4.01 19.53
C GLY A 368 -5.29 2.66 20.14
N PHE A 369 -4.00 2.45 20.41
CA PHE A 369 -3.48 1.22 21.00
C PHE A 369 -4.06 0.97 22.41
N ASP A 370 -4.67 -0.19 22.60
CA ASP A 370 -5.25 -0.70 23.84
C ASP A 370 -4.79 -2.16 24.04
N PRO A 371 -3.88 -2.45 24.99
CA PRO A 371 -3.31 -3.77 25.16
C PRO A 371 -4.26 -4.79 25.81
N GLU A 372 -5.39 -4.34 26.37
CA GLU A 372 -6.32 -5.16 27.14
C GLU A 372 -7.78 -4.99 26.66
N LYS A 373 -7.96 -4.66 25.38
CA LYS A 373 -9.27 -4.36 24.80
C LYS A 373 -10.20 -5.57 24.88
N GLU A 374 -11.32 -5.40 25.56
CA GLU A 374 -12.48 -6.28 25.40
C GLU A 374 -13.23 -5.91 24.10
N PHE A 375 -13.38 -6.88 23.20
CA PHE A 375 -14.12 -6.76 21.94
C PHE A 375 -14.79 -8.09 21.60
N ALA A 376 -16.06 -8.05 21.18
CA ALA A 376 -16.87 -9.21 20.84
C ALA A 376 -17.01 -10.31 21.93
N GLY A 377 -16.63 -10.02 23.18
CA GLY A 377 -16.56 -10.98 24.30
C GLY A 377 -15.20 -11.66 24.47
N ARG A 378 -14.17 -11.25 23.72
CA ARG A 378 -12.77 -11.69 23.83
C ARG A 378 -11.92 -10.54 24.38
N VAL A 379 -10.90 -10.84 25.18
CA VAL A 379 -9.90 -9.85 25.64
C VAL A 379 -8.63 -10.02 24.82
N GLY A 380 -8.23 -8.97 24.11
CA GLY A 380 -7.08 -8.97 23.21
C GLY A 380 -6.31 -7.66 23.24
N VAL A 381 -5.46 -7.45 22.25
CA VAL A 381 -4.89 -6.14 21.92
C VAL A 381 -5.73 -5.54 20.79
N SER A 382 -5.96 -4.23 20.81
CA SER A 382 -6.57 -3.51 19.68
C SER A 382 -5.78 -2.25 19.35
N TYR A 383 -5.74 -1.89 18.07
CA TYR A 383 -5.23 -0.62 17.58
C TYR A 383 -5.94 -0.27 16.27
N LEU A 384 -5.84 0.98 15.86
CA LEU A 384 -6.28 1.47 14.56
C LEU A 384 -5.04 1.68 13.69
N GLU A 385 -5.14 1.26 12.44
CA GLU A 385 -4.21 1.65 11.37
C GLU A 385 -4.95 2.50 10.33
N THR A 386 -4.29 3.52 9.81
CA THR A 386 -4.77 4.41 8.76
C THR A 386 -3.75 4.36 7.61
N PRO A 387 -3.83 3.38 6.69
CA PRO A 387 -2.83 3.20 5.63
C PRO A 387 -2.80 4.38 4.63
N ASP A 388 -3.95 4.99 4.42
CA ASP A 388 -4.19 6.16 3.59
C ASP A 388 -5.32 7.03 4.16
N ASP A 389 -5.54 8.22 3.58
CA ASP A 389 -6.57 9.16 4.02
C ASP A 389 -8.02 8.70 3.75
N GLN A 390 -8.24 7.51 3.17
CA GLN A 390 -9.57 7.03 2.73
C GLN A 390 -10.03 5.77 3.45
N SER A 391 -9.12 5.02 4.06
CA SER A 391 -9.39 3.75 4.70
C SER A 391 -8.77 3.65 6.10
N SER A 392 -9.36 2.80 6.92
CA SER A 392 -8.85 2.48 8.25
C SER A 392 -9.03 1.00 8.52
N VAL A 393 -8.06 0.39 9.19
CA VAL A 393 -8.08 -1.01 9.60
C VAL A 393 -8.14 -1.06 11.11
N ARG A 394 -9.23 -1.60 11.65
CA ARG A 394 -9.33 -1.86 13.09
C ARG A 394 -8.76 -3.24 13.38
N TRP A 395 -7.62 -3.28 14.06
CA TRP A 395 -6.95 -4.52 14.43
C TRP A 395 -7.42 -5.04 15.79
N HIS A 396 -7.56 -6.35 15.86
CA HIS A 396 -7.88 -7.14 17.05
C HIS A 396 -6.96 -8.36 17.10
N VAL A 397 -6.09 -8.42 18.11
CA VAL A 397 -5.08 -9.48 18.25
C VAL A 397 -5.39 -10.34 19.48
N LEU A 398 -5.54 -11.64 19.25
CA LEU A 398 -5.72 -12.68 20.25
C LEU A 398 -4.47 -13.59 20.30
N VAL A 399 -4.23 -14.21 21.44
CA VAL A 399 -3.10 -15.15 21.64
C VAL A 399 -3.63 -16.37 22.41
N GLU A 400 -3.74 -17.49 21.72
CA GLU A 400 -4.33 -18.74 22.25
C GLU A 400 -3.58 -19.96 21.67
N ASN A 401 -3.33 -20.98 22.49
CA ASN A 401 -2.65 -22.23 22.09
C ASN A 401 -1.34 -22.02 21.31
N ASP A 402 -0.49 -21.10 21.76
CA ASP A 402 0.78 -20.70 21.12
C ASP A 402 0.62 -20.13 19.69
N LEU A 403 -0.57 -19.64 19.33
CA LEU A 403 -0.86 -18.94 18.07
C LEU A 403 -1.28 -17.49 18.35
N GLN A 404 -0.69 -16.53 17.64
CA GLN A 404 -1.19 -15.15 17.54
C GLN A 404 -2.15 -15.05 16.35
N MET A 405 -3.41 -14.67 16.63
CA MET A 405 -4.44 -14.40 15.63
C MET A 405 -4.69 -12.90 15.55
N SER A 406 -4.40 -12.27 14.41
CA SER A 406 -4.55 -10.83 14.18
C SER A 406 -5.64 -10.59 13.13
N VAL A 407 -6.79 -10.04 13.53
CA VAL A 407 -7.92 -9.72 12.66
C VAL A 407 -7.94 -8.23 12.40
N GLY A 408 -7.76 -7.83 11.14
CA GLY A 408 -7.82 -6.46 10.66
C GLY A 408 -9.09 -6.22 9.86
N CYS A 409 -10.03 -5.48 10.43
CA CYS A 409 -11.29 -5.13 9.78
C CYS A 409 -11.14 -3.77 9.09
N GLN A 410 -11.04 -3.75 7.76
CA GLN A 410 -10.84 -2.57 6.93
C GLN A 410 -12.17 -1.97 6.46
N PHE A 411 -12.33 -0.66 6.65
CA PHE A 411 -13.50 0.13 6.30
C PHE A 411 -13.08 1.51 5.75
N ARG A 412 -13.95 2.18 4.98
CA ARG A 412 -13.74 3.59 4.60
C ARG A 412 -14.09 4.54 5.75
N GLU A 413 -13.61 5.78 5.69
CA GLU A 413 -13.94 6.80 6.68
C GLU A 413 -15.47 6.89 6.93
N GLY A 414 -15.89 6.79 8.20
CA GLY A 414 -17.30 6.83 8.60
C GLY A 414 -18.11 5.54 8.41
N GLU A 415 -17.57 4.50 7.75
CA GLU A 415 -18.31 3.27 7.43
C GLU A 415 -18.21 2.16 8.50
N TRP A 416 -17.51 2.36 9.62
CA TRP A 416 -17.27 1.35 10.66
C TRP A 416 -18.54 0.60 11.12
N GLU A 417 -19.62 1.32 11.41
CA GLU A 417 -20.88 0.75 11.91
C GLU A 417 -21.50 -0.29 10.95
N SER A 418 -21.12 -0.25 9.67
CA SER A 418 -21.59 -1.19 8.64
C SER A 418 -20.71 -2.45 8.49
N LEU A 419 -19.57 -2.51 9.18
CA LEU A 419 -18.66 -3.66 9.25
C LEU A 419 -18.53 -4.21 10.68
N ALA A 420 -18.89 -3.43 11.69
CA ALA A 420 -18.67 -3.75 13.10
C ALA A 420 -19.26 -5.10 13.54
N ALA A 421 -20.47 -5.44 13.08
CA ALA A 421 -21.14 -6.70 13.42
C ALA A 421 -20.38 -7.93 12.88
N ASP A 422 -19.95 -7.88 11.62
CA ASP A 422 -19.20 -8.97 10.97
C ASP A 422 -17.81 -9.11 11.61
N CYS A 423 -17.15 -7.98 11.89
CA CYS A 423 -15.88 -7.94 12.60
C CYS A 423 -15.99 -8.54 14.02
N GLU A 424 -17.06 -8.22 14.76
CA GLU A 424 -17.34 -8.88 16.04
C GLU A 424 -17.59 -10.38 15.86
N GLN A 425 -18.34 -10.78 14.84
CA GLN A 425 -18.67 -12.17 14.58
C GLN A 425 -17.41 -13.01 14.24
N ALA A 426 -16.53 -12.48 13.39
CA ALA A 426 -15.20 -13.07 13.13
C ALA A 426 -14.39 -13.23 14.42
N VAL A 427 -14.17 -12.15 15.18
CA VAL A 427 -13.33 -12.20 16.40
C VAL A 427 -13.93 -13.11 17.49
N ARG A 428 -15.25 -13.07 17.68
CA ARG A 428 -15.95 -13.93 18.67
C ARG A 428 -15.79 -15.40 18.35
N SER A 429 -15.90 -15.76 17.07
CA SER A 429 -15.98 -17.14 16.60
C SER A 429 -14.63 -17.80 16.30
N ILE A 430 -13.49 -17.14 16.58
CA ILE A 430 -12.17 -17.75 16.46
C ILE A 430 -12.05 -18.97 17.36
N GLU A 431 -11.85 -20.13 16.73
CA GLU A 431 -11.51 -21.42 17.35
C GLU A 431 -10.09 -21.79 16.90
N VAL A 432 -9.15 -21.92 17.85
CA VAL A 432 -7.80 -22.45 17.59
C VAL A 432 -7.78 -23.93 17.99
N ALA A 433 -7.38 -24.80 17.07
CA ALA A 433 -7.26 -26.22 17.34
C ALA A 433 -6.33 -26.48 18.53
N SER A 434 -6.70 -27.43 19.39
CA SER A 434 -5.82 -27.89 20.47
C SER A 434 -4.75 -28.82 19.88
N ASN A 435 -3.49 -28.55 20.23
CA ASN A 435 -2.31 -29.30 19.80
C ASN A 435 -2.17 -30.63 20.58
#